data_AF-A0A959TNX5-F1
#
_entry.id   AF-A0A959TNX5-F1
#
_cell.length_a   1.000
_cell.length_b   1.000
_cell.length_c   1.000
_cell.angle_alpha   90.00
_cell.angle_beta   90.00
_cell.angle_gamma   90.00
#
_symmetry.space_group_name_H-M   'P 1'
#
loop_
_entity.id
_entity.type
_entity.pdbx_description
1 polymer ?
#
loop_
_entity_poly.entity_id
_entity_poly.type
_entity_poly.pdbx_seq_one_letter_code
_entity_poly.pdbx_strand_id
1 'polypeptide(L)'
;MNRSILLLAACLFMGTRAPAQDRDHADCVVKAGSSWGKPCEKCEYYKEGYKRDFSGTYQIVLKNVCSETMEVKVAVQEDNGTWRTFPVRVLVPDEQLEAFACHGSGKYLYWVRRLNDTEIILPSDQEIITEYRGK
;
A
#
# COMPACT_ATOMS: atom_id res chain seq x y z
N MET A 1 -2.55 16.09 66.98
CA MET A 1 -2.25 17.17 66.02
C MET A 1 -0.74 17.12 65.79
N ASN A 2 -0.17 16.79 64.63
CA ASN A 2 -0.50 17.23 63.27
C ASN A 2 -0.33 16.10 62.23
N ARG A 3 -1.41 15.80 61.51
CA ARG A 3 -1.49 14.91 60.34
C ARG A 3 -1.30 15.78 59.08
N SER A 4 -0.09 16.21 58.72
CA SER A 4 0.04 17.10 57.54
C SER A 4 1.35 17.06 56.77
N ILE A 5 2.25 16.08 56.97
CA ILE A 5 3.50 16.02 56.17
C ILE A 5 3.78 14.58 55.70
N LEU A 6 2.77 13.95 55.09
CA LEU A 6 2.89 12.66 54.41
C LEU A 6 2.47 12.74 52.93
N LEU A 7 2.36 13.95 52.37
CA LEU A 7 1.79 14.20 51.04
C LEU A 7 2.78 14.73 49.99
N LEU A 8 4.09 14.71 50.26
CA LEU A 8 5.11 15.28 49.35
C LEU A 8 5.98 14.24 48.62
N ALA A 9 5.72 12.93 48.77
CA ALA A 9 6.61 11.88 48.28
C ALA A 9 6.04 10.97 47.16
N ALA A 10 4.93 11.35 46.49
CA ALA A 10 4.19 10.40 45.63
C ALA A 10 3.85 10.89 44.21
N CYS A 11 4.51 11.93 43.68
CA CYS A 11 4.20 12.46 42.33
C CYS A 11 5.43 12.55 41.40
N LEU A 12 6.34 11.57 41.43
CA LEU A 12 7.58 11.63 40.60
C LEU A 12 7.91 10.35 39.83
N PHE A 13 6.98 9.41 39.66
CA PHE A 13 7.28 8.11 39.04
C PHE A 13 6.25 7.58 38.02
N MET A 14 5.64 8.45 37.21
CA MET A 14 4.92 8.00 36.02
C MET A 14 5.23 8.87 34.81
N GLY A 15 6.51 9.04 34.52
CA GLY A 15 6.94 9.30 33.14
C GLY A 15 6.76 8.01 32.34
N THR A 16 5.53 7.75 31.89
CA THR A 16 5.27 6.67 30.93
C THR A 16 6.14 6.93 29.70
N ARG A 17 7.17 6.10 29.51
CA ARG A 17 7.79 5.95 28.20
C ARG A 17 6.69 5.43 27.28
N ALA A 18 6.01 6.32 26.57
CA ALA A 18 5.36 5.93 25.34
C ALA A 18 6.47 5.34 24.48
N PRO A 19 6.42 4.06 24.08
CA PRO A 19 7.21 3.69 22.93
C PRO A 19 6.68 4.59 21.81
N ALA A 20 7.50 5.53 21.35
CA ALA A 20 7.37 5.99 19.99
C ALA A 20 7.60 4.71 19.18
N GLN A 21 6.51 3.97 18.92
CA GLN A 21 6.53 2.86 17.99
C GLN A 21 6.75 3.56 16.66
N ASP A 22 8.02 3.60 16.27
CA ASP A 22 8.44 3.85 14.90
C ASP A 22 7.88 2.68 14.08
N ARG A 23 6.57 2.76 13.84
CA ARG A 23 5.83 1.79 13.04
C ARG A 23 6.30 2.04 11.63
N ASP A 24 6.90 1.02 11.03
CA ASP A 24 7.29 1.07 9.63
C ASP A 24 6.05 1.54 8.84
N HIS A 25 6.19 2.66 8.14
CA HIS A 25 5.10 3.28 7.40
C HIS A 25 4.54 2.31 6.33
N ALA A 26 5.32 1.29 5.94
CA ALA A 26 4.88 0.15 5.16
C ALA A 26 3.63 -0.55 5.75
N ASP A 27 3.50 -0.62 7.08
CA ASP A 27 2.41 -1.31 7.76
C ASP A 27 1.07 -0.55 7.73
N CYS A 28 1.06 0.68 7.18
CA CYS A 28 -0.15 1.48 7.05
C CYS A 28 -0.98 1.13 5.81
N VAL A 29 -0.37 0.52 4.80
CA VAL A 29 -1.07 0.12 3.58
C VAL A 29 -1.08 -1.40 3.49
N VAL A 30 -2.27 -1.98 3.55
CA VAL A 30 -2.45 -3.43 3.55
C VAL A 30 -3.21 -3.88 2.32
N LYS A 31 -3.01 -5.13 1.91
CA LYS A 31 -3.85 -5.76 0.89
C LYS A 31 -5.24 -6.05 1.47
N ALA A 32 -6.24 -5.29 1.00
CA ALA A 32 -7.64 -5.50 1.36
C ALA A 32 -8.29 -6.63 0.54
N GLY A 33 -7.79 -6.90 -0.67
CA GLY A 33 -8.31 -7.98 -1.49
C GLY A 33 -7.55 -8.21 -2.79
N SER A 34 -7.91 -9.30 -3.47
CA SER A 34 -7.53 -9.54 -4.86
C SER A 34 -8.56 -10.40 -5.56
N SER A 35 -8.68 -10.25 -6.87
CA SER A 35 -9.61 -11.01 -7.70
C SER A 35 -9.05 -11.25 -9.10
N TRP A 36 -9.42 -12.38 -9.68
CA TRP A 36 -9.21 -12.69 -11.10
C TRP A 36 -10.51 -12.49 -11.88
N GLY A 37 -10.42 -12.25 -13.18
CA GLY A 37 -11.60 -12.25 -14.04
C GLY A 37 -12.44 -10.97 -14.02
N LYS A 38 -12.02 -9.93 -13.31
CA LYS A 38 -12.80 -8.69 -13.22
C LYS A 38 -12.80 -7.95 -14.57
N PRO A 39 -13.97 -7.46 -15.03
CA PRO A 39 -14.03 -6.62 -16.21
C PRO A 39 -13.11 -5.40 -16.10
N CYS A 40 -12.27 -5.19 -17.10
CA CYS A 40 -11.35 -4.06 -17.15
C CYS A 40 -11.31 -3.49 -18.57
N GLU A 41 -11.78 -2.26 -18.74
CA GLU A 41 -11.80 -1.56 -20.04
C GLU A 41 -10.40 -1.33 -20.63
N LYS A 42 -9.36 -1.41 -19.80
CA LYS A 42 -7.96 -1.28 -20.23
C LYS A 42 -7.33 -2.61 -20.64
N CYS A 43 -8.08 -3.71 -20.54
CA CYS A 43 -7.64 -5.08 -20.83
C CYS A 43 -8.57 -5.76 -21.82
N GLU A 44 -8.95 -5.05 -22.89
CA GLU A 44 -9.82 -5.62 -23.92
C GLU A 44 -9.07 -6.68 -24.73
N TYR A 45 -9.27 -7.93 -24.36
CA TYR A 45 -8.89 -9.09 -25.14
C TYR A 45 -10.14 -9.78 -25.69
N TYR A 46 -10.16 -10.08 -26.98
CA TYR A 46 -11.29 -10.74 -27.63
C TYR A 46 -10.92 -12.19 -27.93
N LYS A 47 -11.72 -13.14 -27.44
CA LYS A 47 -11.66 -14.53 -27.87
C LYS A 47 -12.60 -14.77 -29.05
N GLU A 48 -12.43 -15.93 -29.70
CA GLU A 48 -13.23 -16.36 -30.84
C GLU A 48 -14.72 -16.04 -30.65
N GLY A 49 -15.28 -15.28 -31.59
CA GLY A 49 -16.66 -14.77 -31.51
C GLY A 49 -16.82 -13.37 -30.90
N TYR A 50 -15.76 -12.55 -30.86
CA TYR A 50 -15.78 -11.15 -30.39
C TYR A 50 -16.27 -10.96 -28.96
N LYS A 51 -16.22 -11.99 -28.13
CA LYS A 51 -16.51 -11.87 -26.70
C LYS A 51 -15.27 -11.39 -25.97
N ARG A 52 -15.44 -10.32 -25.18
CA ARG A 52 -14.41 -9.83 -24.27
C ARG A 52 -14.12 -10.90 -23.23
N ASP A 53 -12.84 -11.24 -23.11
CA ASP A 53 -12.34 -12.18 -22.12
C ASP A 53 -11.45 -11.43 -21.12
N PHE A 54 -11.88 -11.45 -19.85
CA PHE A 54 -11.15 -10.84 -18.75
C PHE A 54 -10.58 -11.88 -17.80
N SER A 55 -10.64 -13.18 -18.13
CA SER A 55 -10.18 -14.27 -17.25
C SER A 55 -8.72 -14.13 -16.81
N GLY A 56 -7.88 -13.52 -17.66
CA GLY A 56 -6.49 -13.19 -17.35
C GLY A 56 -6.30 -11.96 -16.44
N THR A 57 -7.31 -11.11 -16.29
CA THR A 57 -7.19 -9.87 -15.51
C THR A 57 -7.00 -10.20 -14.04
N TYR A 58 -5.87 -9.81 -13.47
CA TYR A 58 -5.62 -9.85 -12.03
C TYR A 58 -5.76 -8.46 -11.45
N GLN A 59 -6.56 -8.31 -10.40
CA GLN A 59 -6.74 -7.04 -9.70
C GLN A 59 -6.38 -7.22 -8.23
N ILE A 60 -5.71 -6.22 -7.65
CA ILE A 60 -5.45 -6.08 -6.23
C ILE A 60 -6.10 -4.81 -5.70
N VAL A 61 -6.44 -4.84 -4.41
CA VAL A 61 -6.95 -3.69 -3.68
C VAL A 61 -6.06 -3.46 -2.47
N LEU A 62 -5.45 -2.28 -2.39
CA LEU A 62 -4.71 -1.82 -1.22
C LEU A 62 -5.59 -0.85 -0.44
N LYS A 63 -5.47 -0.85 0.89
CA LYS A 63 -6.22 0.05 1.77
C LYS A 63 -5.28 0.71 2.77
N ASN A 64 -5.44 2.01 2.97
CA ASN A 64 -4.81 2.71 4.09
C ASN A 64 -5.58 2.42 5.38
N VAL A 65 -4.93 1.79 6.36
CA VAL A 65 -5.51 1.45 7.67
C VAL A 65 -5.01 2.34 8.79
N CYS A 66 -4.13 3.29 8.48
CA CYS A 66 -3.64 4.28 9.42
C CYS A 66 -4.49 5.55 9.38
N SER A 67 -4.31 6.40 10.40
CA SER A 67 -4.95 7.71 10.51
C SER A 67 -4.25 8.80 9.68
N GLU A 68 -3.06 8.50 9.18
CA GLU A 68 -2.23 9.38 8.39
C GLU A 68 -2.52 9.22 6.90
N THR A 69 -2.34 10.30 6.14
CA THR A 69 -2.43 10.26 4.68
C THR A 69 -1.12 9.73 4.09
N MET A 70 -1.24 8.75 3.19
CA MET A 70 -0.11 8.03 2.61
C MET A 70 0.02 8.30 1.10
N GLU A 71 1.24 8.43 0.59
CA GLU A 71 1.51 8.34 -0.84
C GLU A 71 1.92 6.91 -1.17
N VAL A 72 1.27 6.33 -2.18
CA VAL A 72 1.42 4.93 -2.56
C VAL A 72 1.79 4.82 -4.03
N LYS A 73 2.92 4.15 -4.30
CA LYS A 73 3.31 3.68 -5.62
C LYS A 73 3.01 2.19 -5.70
N VAL A 74 2.39 1.73 -6.78
CA VAL A 74 2.03 0.31 -6.95
C VAL A 74 2.31 -0.18 -8.36
N ALA A 75 2.72 -1.44 -8.46
CA ALA A 75 2.90 -2.15 -9.71
C ALA A 75 2.34 -3.58 -9.60
N VAL A 76 1.73 -4.07 -10.68
CA VAL A 76 1.19 -5.43 -10.77
C VAL A 76 1.88 -6.14 -11.92
N GLN A 77 2.29 -7.39 -11.70
CA GLN A 77 3.07 -8.11 -12.70
C GLN A 77 2.15 -8.80 -13.70
N GLU A 78 2.44 -8.61 -14.97
CA GLU A 78 1.89 -9.40 -16.07
C GLU A 78 2.56 -10.81 -16.09
N ASP A 79 1.94 -11.79 -16.72
CA ASP A 79 2.35 -13.20 -16.78
C ASP A 79 3.70 -13.39 -17.50
N ASN A 80 4.01 -12.49 -18.43
CA ASN A 80 5.29 -12.38 -19.14
C ASN A 80 6.42 -11.78 -18.28
N GLY A 81 6.16 -11.49 -16.99
CA GLY A 81 7.12 -10.95 -16.04
C GLY A 81 7.37 -9.44 -16.14
N THR A 82 6.66 -8.73 -17.03
CA THR A 82 6.68 -7.27 -17.08
C THR A 82 5.82 -6.65 -15.98
N TRP A 83 6.18 -5.46 -15.53
CA TRP A 83 5.44 -4.75 -14.49
C TRP A 83 4.56 -3.67 -15.10
N ARG A 84 3.25 -3.78 -14.87
CA ARG A 84 2.31 -2.68 -15.12
C ARG A 84 2.33 -1.74 -13.92
N THR A 85 2.83 -0.53 -14.13
CA THR A 85 2.97 0.47 -13.08
C THR A 85 1.80 1.45 -13.08
N PHE A 86 1.52 2.02 -11.92
CA PHE A 86 0.48 3.02 -11.71
C PHE A 86 1.12 4.32 -11.19
N PRO A 87 0.54 5.51 -11.47
CA PRO A 87 1.03 6.75 -10.90
C PRO A 87 0.95 6.72 -9.37
N VAL A 88 1.78 7.54 -8.72
CA VAL A 88 1.68 7.72 -7.25
C VAL A 88 0.28 8.24 -6.93
N ARG A 89 -0.35 7.64 -5.93
CA ARG A 89 -1.67 8.03 -5.43
C ARG A 89 -1.58 8.38 -3.97
N VAL A 90 -2.27 9.46 -3.59
CA VAL A 90 -2.49 9.82 -2.20
C VAL A 90 -3.70 9.03 -1.70
N LEU A 91 -3.57 8.34 -0.57
CA LEU A 91 -4.63 7.64 0.13
C LEU A 91 -4.87 8.27 1.49
N VAL A 92 -6.03 8.87 1.67
CA VAL A 92 -6.49 9.30 2.99
C VAL A 92 -6.86 8.07 3.85
N PRO A 93 -7.09 8.21 5.17
CA PRO A 93 -7.50 7.10 6.03
C PRO A 93 -8.71 6.35 5.47
N ASP A 94 -8.67 5.03 5.54
CA ASP A 94 -9.67 4.10 5.01
C ASP A 94 -9.87 4.07 3.48
N GLU A 95 -9.18 4.93 2.72
CA GLU A 95 -9.26 4.94 1.26
C GLU A 95 -8.61 3.68 0.65
N GLN A 96 -9.14 3.28 -0.50
CA GLN A 96 -8.67 2.12 -1.26
C GLN A 96 -8.07 2.51 -2.60
N LEU A 97 -7.01 1.80 -2.99
CA LEU A 97 -6.37 1.87 -4.29
C LEU A 97 -6.56 0.55 -5.03
N GLU A 98 -7.13 0.61 -6.23
CA GLU A 98 -7.20 -0.53 -7.13
C GLU A 98 -6.06 -0.47 -8.16
N ALA A 99 -5.40 -1.60 -8.36
CA ALA A 99 -4.40 -1.79 -9.41
C ALA A 99 -4.61 -3.16 -10.06
N PHE A 100 -4.19 -3.31 -11.32
CA PHE A 100 -4.46 -4.52 -12.09
C PHE A 100 -3.33 -4.84 -13.06
N ALA A 101 -3.32 -6.08 -13.56
CA ALA A 101 -2.60 -6.57 -14.74
C ALA A 101 -3.61 -7.24 -15.67
N CYS A 102 -3.42 -7.12 -16.98
CA CYS A 102 -4.38 -7.64 -17.97
C CYS A 102 -4.26 -9.15 -18.16
N HIS A 103 -3.04 -9.65 -18.08
CA HIS A 103 -2.72 -11.06 -17.99
C HIS A 103 -1.84 -11.21 -16.76
N GLY A 104 -2.44 -11.25 -15.57
CA GLY A 104 -1.66 -11.17 -14.34
C GLY A 104 -0.90 -12.44 -14.01
N SER A 105 0.19 -12.30 -13.26
CA SER A 105 0.89 -13.44 -12.61
C SER A 105 0.42 -13.69 -11.17
N GLY A 106 -0.39 -12.78 -10.61
CA GLY A 106 -0.77 -12.78 -9.20
C GLY A 106 0.21 -12.05 -8.28
N LYS A 107 1.37 -11.61 -8.80
CA LYS A 107 2.37 -10.82 -8.04
C LYS A 107 2.09 -9.31 -8.14
N TYR A 108 2.45 -8.60 -7.08
CA TYR A 108 2.38 -7.14 -7.00
C TYR A 108 3.50 -6.61 -6.10
N LEU A 109 3.87 -5.36 -6.31
CA LEU A 109 4.80 -4.60 -5.47
C LEU A 109 4.16 -3.26 -5.13
N TYR A 110 4.47 -2.74 -3.95
CA TYR A 110 4.04 -1.41 -3.55
C TYR A 110 5.09 -0.76 -2.66
N TRP A 111 5.15 0.56 -2.72
CA TRP A 111 6.00 1.42 -1.91
C TRP A 111 5.15 2.51 -1.34
N VAL A 112 5.44 2.89 -0.11
CA VAL A 112 4.64 3.87 0.62
C VAL A 112 5.53 4.85 1.35
N ARG A 113 5.00 6.05 1.52
CA ARG A 113 5.55 7.06 2.43
C ARG A 113 4.42 7.91 2.95
N ARG A 114 4.67 8.65 4.04
CA ARG A 114 3.71 9.66 4.50
C ARG A 114 3.65 10.80 3.48
N LEU A 115 2.50 11.45 3.38
CA LEU A 115 2.36 12.61 2.51
C LEU A 115 3.39 13.69 2.89
N ASN A 116 4.13 14.18 1.88
CA ASN A 116 5.20 15.18 2.01
C ASN A 116 6.45 14.69 2.75
N ASP A 117 6.60 13.39 2.99
CA ASP A 117 7.86 12.82 3.45
C ASP A 117 8.88 12.87 2.30
N THR A 118 9.93 13.68 2.46
CA THR A 118 10.97 13.88 1.45
C THR A 118 12.19 12.98 1.67
N GLU A 119 12.23 12.24 2.79
CA GLU A 119 13.33 11.32 3.09
C GLU A 119 13.18 10.02 2.29
N ILE A 120 11.93 9.60 2.05
CA ILE A 120 11.61 8.42 1.25
C ILE A 120 11.29 8.84 -0.19
N ILE A 121 12.12 8.38 -1.14
CA ILE A 121 11.88 8.58 -2.57
C ILE A 121 11.14 7.36 -3.12
N LEU A 122 9.93 7.56 -3.63
CA LEU A 122 9.19 6.50 -4.31
C LEU A 122 9.81 6.22 -5.68
N PRO A 123 9.91 4.95 -6.10
CA PRO A 123 10.55 4.62 -7.37
C PRO A 123 9.71 5.11 -8.55
N SER A 124 10.41 5.54 -9.60
CA SER A 124 9.88 5.85 -10.90
C SER A 124 9.44 4.58 -11.64
N ASP A 125 8.63 4.76 -12.70
CA ASP A 125 8.23 3.64 -13.56
C ASP A 125 9.45 2.93 -14.19
N GLN A 126 10.46 3.70 -14.58
CA GLN A 126 11.66 3.18 -15.22
C GLN A 126 12.49 2.32 -14.25
N GLU A 127 12.63 2.76 -13.00
CA GLU A 127 13.34 1.99 -11.97
C GLU A 127 12.63 0.66 -11.69
N ILE A 128 11.29 0.68 -11.54
CA ILE A 128 10.51 -0.55 -11.32
C ILE A 128 10.70 -1.53 -12.48
N ILE A 129 10.59 -1.06 -13.72
CA ILE A 129 10.72 -1.90 -14.92
C ILE A 129 12.14 -2.46 -15.06
N THR A 130 13.16 -1.71 -14.64
CA THR A 130 14.56 -2.11 -14.81
C THR A 130 15.04 -3.04 -13.71
N GLU A 131 14.75 -2.74 -12.44
CA GLU A 131 15.30 -3.44 -11.27
C GLU A 131 14.55 -4.73 -10.92
N TYR A 132 13.25 -4.79 -11.26
CA TYR A 132 12.38 -5.91 -10.89
C TYR A 132 12.03 -6.81 -12.07
N ARG A 133 12.66 -6.61 -13.24
CA ARG A 133 12.42 -7.42 -14.44
C ARG A 133 12.73 -8.91 -14.17
N GLY A 134 11.73 -9.77 -14.34
CA GLY A 134 11.92 -11.23 -14.29
C GLY A 134 12.11 -11.86 -12.90
N LYS A 135 11.72 -11.18 -11.80
CA LYS A 135 11.62 -11.77 -10.46
C LYS A 135 10.22 -12.35 -10.16
#